data_AF-A0A261WGG3-F1
#
_entry.id   AF-A0A261WGG3-F1
#
_cell.length_a   1.000
_cell.length_b   1.000
_cell.length_c   1.000
_cell.angle_alpha   90.00
_cell.angle_beta   90.00
_cell.angle_gamma   90.00
#
_symmetry.space_group_name_H-M   'P 1'
#
loop_
_entity.id
_entity.type
_entity.pdbx_description
1 polymer ?
#
loop_
_entity_poly.entity_id
_entity_poly.type
_entity_poly.pdbx_seq_one_letter_code
_entity_poly.pdbx_strand_id
1 'polypeptide(L)'
;MPIKWRPGLKANVEWEVDPDPFAKLPPLGTREFKAAMAKAESSFQRHRATVDIPEWPGTESCDLEVHFLTCNRVKVTTSCWGYGSPNNPIKEPKQMKEPAVCPK
;
A
#
# COMPACT_ATOMS: atom_id res chain seq x y z
N MET A 1 5.34 16.11 3.49
CA MET A 1 6.61 15.48 3.92
C MET A 1 7.54 16.55 4.49
N PRO A 2 8.55 16.19 5.31
CA PRO A 2 9.57 17.17 5.67
C PRO A 2 10.23 17.73 4.42
N ILE A 3 10.69 18.98 4.47
CA ILE A 3 11.33 19.64 3.32
C ILE A 3 12.71 19.02 3.04
N LYS A 4 13.46 18.70 4.09
CA LYS A 4 14.76 18.04 4.02
C LYS A 4 14.66 16.64 4.62
N TRP A 5 15.26 15.67 3.94
CA TRP A 5 15.42 14.34 4.50
C TRP A 5 16.36 14.36 5.71
N ARG A 6 16.19 13.40 6.62
CA ARG A 6 17.09 13.17 7.75
C ARG A 6 17.22 11.67 8.05
N PRO A 7 18.37 11.21 8.57
CA PRO A 7 18.53 9.82 8.99
C PRO A 7 17.45 9.38 9.98
N GLY A 8 16.93 8.17 9.76
CA GLY A 8 15.88 7.58 10.60
C GLY A 8 14.45 8.05 10.27
N LEU A 9 14.26 8.81 9.18
CA LEU A 9 12.92 9.15 8.71
C LEU A 9 12.20 7.89 8.19
N LYS A 10 11.06 7.58 8.82
CA LYS A 10 10.26 6.39 8.55
C LYS A 10 8.79 6.75 8.31
N ALA A 11 8.10 5.94 7.53
CA ALA A 11 6.66 5.99 7.36
C ALA A 11 6.01 4.82 8.09
N ASN A 12 4.96 5.11 8.87
CA ASN A 12 4.05 4.08 9.38
C ASN A 12 2.91 3.96 8.39
N VAL A 13 2.77 2.79 7.78
CA VAL A 13 1.73 2.48 6.81
C VAL A 13 0.81 1.47 7.44
N GLU A 14 -0.47 1.80 7.49
CA GLU A 14 -1.55 0.92 7.96
C GLU A 14 -2.53 0.73 6.82
N TRP A 15 -2.97 -0.51 6.60
CA TRP A 15 -3.93 -0.83 5.56
C TRP A 15 -4.79 -2.02 5.97
N GLU A 16 -5.93 -2.13 5.29
CA GLU A 16 -6.86 -3.23 5.45
C GLU A 16 -6.98 -3.97 4.12
N VAL A 17 -7.07 -5.30 4.18
CA VAL A 17 -7.34 -6.15 3.03
C VAL A 17 -8.69 -6.81 3.24
N ASP A 18 -9.60 -6.54 2.32
CA ASP A 18 -10.84 -7.30 2.19
C ASP A 18 -10.51 -8.67 1.56
N PRO A 19 -10.76 -9.80 2.24
CA PRO A 19 -10.53 -11.13 1.67
C PRO A 19 -11.52 -11.50 0.56
N ASP A 20 -12.66 -10.80 0.43
CA ASP A 20 -13.67 -11.03 -0.61
C ASP A 20 -14.18 -9.71 -1.22
N PRO A 21 -13.30 -8.94 -1.91
CA PRO A 21 -13.62 -7.60 -2.39
C PRO A 21 -14.66 -7.57 -3.53
N PHE A 22 -15.00 -8.75 -4.07
CA PHE A 22 -15.98 -8.91 -5.15
C PHE A 22 -17.22 -9.67 -4.69
N ALA A 23 -17.44 -9.77 -3.37
CA ALA A 23 -18.64 -10.34 -2.79
C ALA A 23 -19.90 -9.72 -3.41
N LYS A 24 -20.91 -10.54 -3.71
CA LYS A 24 -22.20 -10.03 -4.16
C LYS A 24 -22.93 -9.40 -2.98
N LEU A 25 -23.03 -8.08 -2.97
CA LEU A 25 -23.70 -7.32 -1.94
C LEU A 25 -25.18 -7.06 -2.29
N PRO A 26 -26.06 -6.91 -1.29
CA PRO A 26 -27.43 -6.44 -1.51
C PRO A 26 -27.48 -5.04 -2.15
N PRO A 27 -28.64 -4.57 -2.65
CA PRO A 27 -28.76 -3.23 -3.22
C PRO A 27 -28.38 -2.11 -2.24
N LEU A 28 -27.63 -1.12 -2.73
CA LEU A 28 -27.23 0.05 -1.95
C LEU A 28 -28.44 0.73 -1.29
N GLY A 29 -28.26 1.19 -0.04
CA GLY A 29 -29.31 1.88 0.73
C GLY A 29 -30.28 0.96 1.49
N THR A 30 -30.26 -0.35 1.25
CA THR A 30 -31.06 -1.32 2.01
C THR A 30 -30.49 -1.59 3.40
N ARG A 31 -31.32 -2.11 4.31
CA ARG A 31 -30.85 -2.53 5.65
C ARG A 31 -29.93 -3.74 5.53
N GLU A 32 -30.21 -4.61 4.58
CA GLU A 32 -29.46 -5.82 4.25
C GLU A 32 -28.06 -5.45 3.76
N PHE A 33 -27.91 -4.42 2.92
CA PHE A 33 -26.60 -3.91 2.51
C PHE A 33 -25.77 -3.44 3.71
N LYS A 34 -26.37 -2.68 4.62
CA LYS A 34 -25.67 -2.23 5.84
C LYS A 34 -25.19 -3.40 6.70
N ALA A 35 -26.04 -4.42 6.87
CA ALA A 35 -25.67 -5.61 7.62
C ALA A 35 -24.56 -6.42 6.92
N ALA A 36 -24.62 -6.54 5.59
CA ALA A 36 -23.59 -7.21 4.79
C ALA A 36 -22.24 -6.48 4.86
N MET A 37 -22.23 -5.16 4.76
CA MET A 37 -21.02 -4.34 4.90
C MET A 37 -20.40 -4.47 6.29
N ALA A 38 -21.20 -4.37 7.36
CA ALA A 38 -20.69 -4.55 8.72
C ALA A 38 -20.07 -5.94 8.92
N LYS A 39 -20.67 -6.98 8.32
CA LYS A 39 -20.10 -8.33 8.32
C LYS A 39 -18.80 -8.41 7.52
N ALA A 40 -18.74 -7.79 6.34
CA ALA A 40 -17.53 -7.76 5.50
C ALA A 40 -16.38 -7.06 6.23
N GLU A 41 -16.61 -5.86 6.76
CA GLU A 41 -15.62 -5.08 7.52
C GLU A 41 -15.10 -5.85 8.74
N SER A 42 -15.94 -6.66 9.40
CA SER A 42 -15.51 -7.50 10.52
C SER A 42 -14.50 -8.59 10.13
N SER A 43 -14.40 -8.91 8.84
CA SER A 43 -13.48 -9.91 8.28
C SER A 43 -12.20 -9.31 7.68
N PHE A 44 -12.09 -7.98 7.63
CA PHE A 44 -10.93 -7.32 7.04
C PHE A 44 -9.65 -7.64 7.81
N GLN A 45 -8.59 -7.92 7.06
CA GLN A 45 -7.28 -8.19 7.61
C GLN A 45 -6.54 -6.88 7.78
N ARG A 46 -6.18 -6.54 9.02
CA ARG A 46 -5.41 -5.33 9.31
C ARG A 46 -3.92 -5.62 9.24
N HIS A 47 -3.21 -4.76 8.53
CA HIS A 47 -1.78 -4.82 8.39
C HIS A 47 -1.15 -3.49 8.75
N ARG A 48 0.10 -3.56 9.23
CA ARG A 48 0.92 -2.38 9.47
C ARG A 48 2.36 -2.68 9.16
N ALA A 49 3.07 -1.68 8.67
CA ALA A 49 4.51 -1.73 8.47
C ALA A 49 5.13 -0.37 8.78
N THR A 50 6.30 -0.40 9.38
CA THR A 50 7.18 0.78 9.47
C THR A 50 8.29 0.60 8.46
N VAL A 51 8.34 1.49 7.48
CA VAL A 51 9.30 1.42 6.36
C VAL A 51 10.18 2.66 6.33
N ASP A 52 11.43 2.50 5.93
CA ASP A 52 12.34 3.61 5.73
C ASP A 52 11.92 4.44 4.52
N ILE A 53 11.92 5.76 4.67
CA ILE A 53 11.72 6.67 3.54
C ILE A 53 13.09 6.88 2.87
N PRO A 54 13.24 6.56 1.57
CA PRO A 54 14.48 6.81 0.85
C PRO A 54 14.94 8.26 0.97
N GLU A 55 16.26 8.45 1.01
CA GLU A 55 16.86 9.78 1.01
C GLU A 55 16.58 10.54 -0.29
N TRP A 56 16.35 11.85 -0.18
CA TRP A 56 16.34 12.77 -1.32
C TRP A 56 17.33 13.92 -1.10
N PRO A 57 17.98 14.41 -2.17
CA PRO A 57 18.97 15.46 -2.07
C PRO A 57 18.31 16.81 -1.77
N GLY A 58 18.89 17.55 -0.81
CA GLY A 58 18.46 18.91 -0.49
C GLY A 58 16.97 19.00 -0.15
N THR A 59 16.20 19.64 -1.04
CA THR A 59 14.74 19.80 -0.92
C THR A 59 13.98 19.21 -2.11
N GLU A 60 14.66 18.46 -2.97
CA GLU A 60 14.11 17.92 -4.21
C GLU A 60 13.53 16.52 -3.98
N SER A 61 12.34 16.47 -3.38
CA SER A 61 11.51 15.27 -3.32
C SER A 61 10.29 15.43 -4.22
N CYS A 62 9.88 14.35 -4.87
CA CYS A 62 8.52 14.26 -5.40
C CYS A 62 7.57 13.69 -4.33
N ASP A 63 6.33 13.37 -4.75
CA ASP A 63 5.31 12.81 -3.87
C ASP A 63 5.78 11.52 -3.19
N LEU A 64 5.25 11.28 -1.99
CA LEU A 64 5.45 10.01 -1.29
C LEU A 64 4.51 8.97 -1.89
N GLU A 65 5.05 8.07 -2.70
CA GLU A 65 4.29 6.96 -3.26
C GLU A 65 4.46 5.71 -2.38
N VAL A 66 3.34 5.07 -2.04
CA VAL A 66 3.28 3.81 -1.28
C VAL A 66 2.96 2.68 -2.26
N HIS A 67 3.86 1.70 -2.33
CA HIS A 67 3.73 0.54 -3.20
C HIS A 67 3.42 -0.70 -2.37
N PHE A 68 2.22 -1.24 -2.55
CA PHE A 68 1.82 -2.53 -2.00
C PHE A 68 2.35 -3.64 -2.91
N LEU A 69 3.10 -4.56 -2.31
CA LEU A 69 3.69 -5.72 -2.98
C LEU A 69 3.02 -6.99 -2.46
N THR A 70 3.28 -8.09 -3.17
CA THR A 70 2.90 -9.43 -2.71
C THR A 70 3.42 -9.70 -1.31
N CYS A 71 2.69 -10.55 -0.58
CA CYS A 71 2.96 -10.92 0.80
C CYS A 71 2.81 -9.79 1.81
N ASN A 72 1.87 -8.87 1.57
CA ASN A 72 1.61 -7.74 2.47
C ASN A 72 2.88 -6.93 2.77
N ARG A 73 3.77 -6.82 1.78
CA ARG A 73 4.98 -6.01 1.87
C ARG A 73 4.71 -4.64 1.29
N VAL A 74 5.35 -3.63 1.87
CA VAL A 74 5.21 -2.25 1.40
C VAL A 74 6.60 -1.69 1.11
N LYS A 75 6.69 -0.92 0.03
CA LYS A 75 7.82 -0.03 -0.25
C LYS A 75 7.30 1.38 -0.38
N VAL A 76 8.17 2.35 -0.08
CA VAL A 76 7.88 3.77 -0.29
C VAL A 76 8.96 4.38 -1.16
N THR A 77 8.58 5.37 -1.95
CA THR A 77 9.48 6.13 -2.80
C THR A 77 9.07 7.60 -2.82
N THR A 78 10.03 8.47 -3.05
CA THR A 78 9.84 9.91 -3.27
C THR A 78 10.37 10.35 -4.64
N SER A 79 10.51 9.39 -5.55
CA SER A 79 11.07 9.57 -6.89
C SER A 79 10.08 10.26 -7.82
N CYS A 80 10.58 11.18 -8.63
CA CYS A 80 9.81 11.81 -9.70
C CYS A 80 9.64 10.91 -10.95
N TRP A 81 10.37 9.80 -11.00
CA TRP A 81 10.33 8.87 -12.13
C TRP A 81 9.19 7.87 -11.99
N GLY A 82 8.25 7.91 -12.93
CA GLY A 82 7.14 6.96 -13.01
C GLY A 82 7.56 5.54 -13.43
N TYR A 83 6.62 4.60 -13.32
CA TYR A 83 6.82 3.19 -13.70
C TYR A 83 7.30 3.03 -15.15
N GLY A 84 8.29 2.17 -15.38
CA GLY A 84 8.90 1.94 -16.70
C GLY A 84 10.16 2.79 -16.97
N SER A 85 10.40 3.84 -16.19
CA SER A 85 11.66 4.58 -16.27
C SER A 85 12.84 3.72 -15.78
N PRO A 86 14.00 3.77 -16.46
CA PRO A 86 15.22 3.13 -15.96
C PRO A 86 15.66 3.71 -14.60
N ASN A 87 15.23 4.93 -14.26
CA ASN A 87 15.58 5.61 -13.02
C ASN A 87 14.54 5.45 -11.90
N ASN A 88 13.39 4.79 -12.15
CA ASN A 88 12.42 4.53 -11.09
C ASN A 88 13.00 3.53 -10.08
N PRO A 89 13.06 3.84 -8.77
CA PRO A 89 13.56 2.91 -7.76
C PRO A 89 12.69 1.66 -7.55
N ILE A 90 11.41 1.70 -7.94
CA ILE A 90 10.50 0.55 -7.92
C ILE A 90 10.62 -0.20 -9.25
N LYS A 91 11.08 -1.45 -9.17
CA LYS A 91 11.35 -2.31 -10.33
C LYS A 91 10.42 -3.51 -10.41
N GLU A 92 9.67 -3.77 -9.35
CA GLU A 92 8.70 -4.85 -9.27
C GLU A 92 7.65 -4.70 -10.37
N PRO A 93 7.31 -5.78 -11.09
CA PRO A 93 6.32 -5.70 -12.14
C PRO A 93 4.93 -5.37 -11.58
N LYS A 94 4.07 -4.79 -12.42
CA LYS A 94 2.65 -4.66 -12.11
C LYS A 94 1.98 -6.04 -12.09
N GLN A 95 0.87 -6.15 -11.34
CA GLN A 95 0.01 -7.34 -11.32
C GLN A 95 0.77 -8.65 -10.98
N MET A 96 1.72 -8.55 -10.04
CA MET A 96 2.40 -9.73 -9.52
C MET A 96 1.40 -10.72 -8.92
N LYS A 97 1.57 -12.00 -9.24
CA LYS A 97 0.83 -13.07 -8.58
C LYS A 97 1.40 -13.28 -7.19
N GLU A 98 0.52 -13.43 -6.22
CA GLU A 98 0.89 -13.82 -4.87
C GLU A 98 1.58 -15.20 -4.91
N PRO A 99 2.77 -15.35 -4.29
CA PRO A 99 3.42 -16.65 -4.24
C PRO A 99 2.62 -17.61 -3.33
N ALA A 100 2.74 -18.92 -3.58
CA ALA A 100 2.07 -19.93 -2.77
C ALA A 100 2.50 -19.89 -1.28
N VAL A 101 3.74 -19.45 -1.03
CA VAL A 101 4.29 -19.27 0.31
C VAL A 101 4.96 -17.91 0.39
N CYS A 102 4.57 -17.12 1.37
CA CYS A 102 5.20 -15.85 1.64
C CYS A 102 6.47 -16.03 2.48
N PRO A 103 7.60 -15.43 2.08
CA PRO A 103 8.79 -15.41 2.91
C PRO A 103 8.47 -14.67 4.22
N LYS A 104 9.00 -15.20 5.34
CA LYS A 104 8.90 -14.56 6.65
C LYS A 104 9.92 -13.44 6.78
#